data_AF-A0A819CG16-F1
#
_entry.id   AF-A0A819CG16-F1
#
_cell.length_a   1.000
_cell.length_b   1.000
_cell.length_c   1.000
_cell.angle_alpha   90.00
_cell.angle_beta   90.00
_cell.angle_gamma   90.00
#
_symmetry.space_group_name_H-M   'P 1'
#
loop_
_entity.id
_entity.type
_entity.pdbx_description
1 polymer ?
#
loop_
_entity_poly.entity_id
_entity_poly.type
_entity_poly.pdbx_seq_one_letter_code
_entity_poly.pdbx_strand_id
1 'polypeptide(L)'
;MTAPSPYTPYLPPAQPIDLSTFKGFKFVTLDDLVVETRDIDDDVSGTFEWEMCAGQEDLCIKFIREKCVNKRTFLITSGGRGKNVVPQIHDLPQLYAIYVYCQDVVGHQQWASKFSKVRIVCNDDRVLHPQLAADVAQANIDWGNALLNAGKRDEAKTKFQKALDNLTKHVKFSDQAFLNQMQKKLAECN
;
A
#
# COMPACT_ATOMS: atom_id res chain seq x y z
N MET A 1 -26.76 17.46 -1.21
CA MET A 1 -25.98 16.20 -1.13
C MET A 1 -24.88 16.31 -2.16
N THR A 2 -23.64 16.56 -1.74
CA THR A 2 -22.48 16.59 -2.65
C THR A 2 -22.15 15.17 -3.08
N ALA A 3 -21.94 14.95 -4.38
CA ALA A 3 -21.48 13.66 -4.89
C ALA A 3 -20.19 13.23 -4.15
N PRO A 4 -20.01 11.95 -3.82
CA PRO A 4 -18.74 11.48 -3.27
C PRO A 4 -17.62 11.86 -4.24
N SER A 5 -16.51 12.37 -3.70
CA SER A 5 -15.32 12.64 -4.50
C SER A 5 -14.98 11.40 -5.33
N PRO A 6 -14.72 11.52 -6.64
CA PRO A 6 -14.39 10.38 -7.50
C PRO A 6 -13.11 9.64 -7.06
N TYR A 7 -12.42 10.16 -6.05
CA TYR A 7 -11.20 9.61 -5.45
C TYR A 7 -11.42 9.19 -4.00
N THR A 8 -12.53 8.51 -3.70
CA THR A 8 -12.70 7.89 -2.38
C THR A 8 -11.82 6.64 -2.34
N PRO A 9 -10.82 6.55 -1.45
CA PRO A 9 -9.97 5.37 -1.38
C PRO A 9 -10.79 4.11 -1.12
N TYR A 10 -10.49 3.06 -1.87
CA TYR A 10 -11.11 1.75 -1.69
C TYR A 10 -10.16 0.83 -0.93
N LEU A 11 -10.67 0.10 0.07
CA LEU A 11 -9.91 -0.96 0.73
C LEU A 11 -9.87 -2.18 -0.18
N PRO A 12 -8.68 -2.67 -0.59
CA PRO A 12 -8.59 -3.83 -1.46
C PRO A 12 -9.15 -5.09 -0.77
N PRO A 13 -9.53 -6.13 -1.53
CA PRO A 13 -9.94 -7.40 -0.95
C PRO A 13 -8.86 -7.96 -0.04
N ALA A 14 -9.28 -8.54 1.10
CA ALA A 14 -8.37 -9.17 2.05
C ALA A 14 -7.55 -10.28 1.37
N GLN A 15 -6.24 -10.28 1.62
CA GLN A 15 -5.34 -11.33 1.17
C GLN A 15 -4.80 -12.08 2.39
N PRO A 16 -4.74 -13.42 2.38
CA PRO A 16 -4.20 -14.17 3.50
C PRO A 16 -2.70 -13.89 3.71
N ILE A 17 -2.24 -14.08 4.95
CA ILE A 17 -0.83 -14.00 5.31
C ILE A 17 -0.41 -15.31 5.96
N ASP A 18 0.62 -15.93 5.40
CA ASP A 18 1.33 -17.04 6.02
C ASP A 18 2.40 -16.49 6.97
N LEU A 19 2.13 -16.57 8.28
CA LEU A 19 3.04 -16.06 9.31
C LEU A 19 4.37 -16.81 9.39
N SER A 20 4.49 -18.02 8.83
CA SER A 20 5.75 -18.78 8.87
C SER A 20 6.81 -18.15 7.96
N THR A 21 6.37 -17.58 6.84
CA THR A 21 7.24 -16.97 5.84
C THR A 21 7.25 -15.45 5.92
N PHE A 22 6.13 -14.82 6.25
CA PHE A 22 5.94 -13.36 6.18
C PHE A 22 6.81 -12.58 7.18
N LYS A 23 7.50 -11.54 6.68
CA LYS A 23 8.43 -10.68 7.45
C LYS A 23 8.02 -9.20 7.48
N GLY A 24 6.86 -8.84 6.96
CA GLY A 24 6.33 -7.47 7.03
C GLY A 24 6.23 -6.79 5.67
N PHE A 25 6.34 -5.47 5.68
CA PHE A 25 6.14 -4.64 4.50
C PHE A 25 7.47 -4.15 3.93
N LYS A 26 7.46 -3.79 2.65
CA LYS A 26 8.53 -3.01 2.03
C LYS A 26 7.92 -1.96 1.12
N PHE A 27 8.42 -0.74 1.25
CA PHE A 27 8.04 0.37 0.42
C PHE A 27 9.18 0.64 -0.55
N VAL A 28 8.85 0.78 -1.82
CA VAL A 28 9.82 0.93 -2.91
C VAL A 28 9.35 2.08 -3.78
N THR A 29 10.27 2.95 -4.15
CA THR A 29 10.03 3.97 -5.17
C THR A 29 11.08 3.84 -6.26
N LEU A 30 10.62 3.93 -7.50
CA LEU A 30 11.49 3.91 -8.66
C LEU A 30 12.08 5.28 -8.97
N ASP A 31 11.41 6.35 -8.54
CA ASP A 31 11.82 7.73 -8.79
C ASP A 31 12.30 8.37 -7.49
N ASP A 32 13.12 9.42 -7.61
CA ASP A 32 13.56 10.20 -6.46
C ASP A 32 12.34 10.89 -5.84
N LEU A 33 12.11 10.66 -4.53
CA LEU A 33 11.06 11.35 -3.80
C LEU A 33 11.48 12.79 -3.58
N VAL A 34 10.57 13.73 -3.86
CA VAL A 34 10.76 15.12 -3.50
C VAL A 34 10.64 15.23 -1.98
N VAL A 35 11.48 16.04 -1.34
CA VAL A 35 11.60 16.12 0.14
C VAL A 35 10.24 16.33 0.84
N GLU A 36 9.33 17.07 0.22
CA GLU A 36 8.02 17.43 0.79
C GLU A 36 7.01 16.26 0.80
N THR A 37 7.12 15.28 -0.10
CA THR A 37 6.24 14.10 -0.11
C THR A 37 6.66 13.03 0.90
N ARG A 38 7.89 13.14 1.41
CA ARG A 38 8.51 12.14 2.29
C ARG A 38 7.85 12.02 3.65
N ASP A 39 7.34 13.12 4.23
CA ASP A 39 6.77 13.09 5.58
C ASP A 39 5.48 12.26 5.66
N ILE A 40 4.63 12.33 4.64
CA ILE A 40 3.39 11.55 4.59
C ILE A 40 3.70 10.08 4.28
N ASP A 41 4.62 9.83 3.36
CA ASP A 41 5.10 8.49 3.03
C ASP A 41 5.74 7.80 4.25
N ASP A 42 6.47 8.54 5.07
CA ASP A 42 7.08 8.06 6.31
C ASP A 42 6.05 7.86 7.45
N ASP A 43 5.02 8.70 7.59
CA ASP A 43 3.93 8.46 8.57
C ASP A 43 3.11 7.21 8.16
N VAL A 44 2.80 7.05 6.87
CA VAL A 44 2.04 5.90 6.35
C VAL A 44 2.84 4.59 6.45
N SER A 45 4.14 4.62 6.14
CA SER A 45 5.03 3.45 6.24
C SER A 45 5.41 3.14 7.69
N GLY A 46 5.38 4.14 8.57
CA GLY A 46 5.75 4.06 9.97
C GLY A 46 7.23 3.73 10.15
N THR A 47 7.52 2.54 10.67
CA THR A 47 8.91 2.11 10.95
C THR A 47 9.57 1.39 9.77
N PHE A 48 8.89 1.27 8.62
CA PHE A 48 9.42 0.55 7.47
C PHE A 48 10.15 1.50 6.52
N GLU A 49 11.45 1.26 6.33
CA GLU A 49 12.26 2.08 5.45
C GLU A 49 11.92 1.90 3.96
N TRP A 50 11.88 3.02 3.26
CA TRP A 50 11.76 3.09 1.80
C TRP A 50 13.03 2.61 1.11
N GLU A 51 12.86 1.81 0.06
CA GLU A 51 13.91 1.52 -0.91
C GLU A 51 13.82 2.53 -2.07
N MET A 52 14.91 3.27 -2.28
CA MET A 52 15.01 4.25 -3.36
C MET A 52 15.81 3.63 -4.50
N CYS A 53 15.16 3.30 -5.61
CA CYS A 53 15.87 2.73 -6.76
C CYS A 53 16.51 3.79 -7.66
N ALA A 54 16.28 5.09 -7.40
CA ALA A 54 16.93 6.22 -8.06
C ALA A 54 16.97 6.12 -9.60
N GLY A 55 15.86 5.68 -10.19
CA GLY A 55 15.71 5.50 -11.64
C GLY A 55 16.41 4.27 -12.24
N GLN A 56 17.01 3.39 -11.42
CA GLN A 56 17.64 2.15 -11.89
C GLN A 56 16.61 1.02 -11.95
N GLU A 57 16.00 0.86 -13.13
CA GLU A 57 14.91 -0.10 -13.36
C GLU A 57 15.31 -1.55 -13.07
N ASP A 58 16.47 -2.00 -13.58
CA ASP A 58 16.98 -3.36 -13.35
C ASP A 58 17.27 -3.63 -11.87
N LEU A 59 17.81 -2.63 -11.16
CA LEU A 59 18.07 -2.74 -9.72
C LEU A 59 16.74 -2.88 -8.96
N CYS A 60 15.73 -2.09 -9.31
CA CYS A 60 14.40 -2.16 -8.71
C CYS A 60 13.76 -3.53 -8.92
N ILE A 61 13.77 -4.03 -10.16
CA ILE A 61 13.23 -5.35 -10.52
C ILE A 61 13.94 -6.43 -9.71
N LYS A 62 15.28 -6.42 -9.69
CA LYS A 62 16.08 -7.39 -8.95
C LYS A 62 15.79 -7.34 -7.46
N PHE A 63 15.71 -6.13 -6.89
CA PHE A 63 15.43 -5.92 -5.47
C PHE A 63 14.07 -6.51 -5.07
N ILE A 64 13.00 -6.21 -5.82
CA ILE A 64 11.66 -6.74 -5.53
C ILE A 64 11.64 -8.27 -5.68
N ARG A 65 12.28 -8.82 -6.72
CA ARG A 65 12.35 -10.26 -6.97
C ARG A 65 13.08 -11.01 -5.88
N GLU A 66 14.23 -10.50 -5.42
CA GLU A 66 15.15 -11.27 -4.58
C GLU A 66 15.07 -10.90 -3.09
N LYS A 67 14.81 -9.64 -2.76
CA LYS A 67 14.86 -9.14 -1.37
C LYS A 67 13.49 -8.99 -0.71
N CYS A 68 12.42 -9.05 -1.51
CA CYS A 68 11.05 -8.85 -1.03
C CYS A 68 10.19 -10.12 -1.01
N VAL A 69 10.73 -11.30 -1.34
CA VAL A 69 9.98 -12.57 -1.45
C VAL A 69 9.07 -12.91 -0.27
N ASN A 70 9.41 -12.44 0.93
CA ASN A 70 8.69 -12.69 2.17
C ASN A 70 7.99 -11.45 2.73
N LYS A 71 7.76 -10.43 1.90
CA LYS A 71 7.17 -9.15 2.30
C LYS A 71 5.99 -8.82 1.38
N ARG A 72 5.12 -7.93 1.84
CA ARG A 72 4.19 -7.21 0.95
C ARG A 72 4.87 -5.92 0.51
N THR A 73 5.01 -5.77 -0.80
CA THR A 73 5.74 -4.69 -1.43
C THR A 73 4.77 -3.68 -2.02
N PHE A 74 4.94 -2.42 -1.64
CA PHE A 74 4.22 -1.27 -2.18
C PHE A 74 5.18 -0.51 -3.09
N LEU A 75 4.82 -0.36 -4.36
CA LEU A 75 5.67 0.31 -5.36
C LEU A 75 5.04 1.63 -5.79
N ILE A 76 5.79 2.73 -5.66
CA ILE A 76 5.49 4.00 -6.33
C ILE A 76 6.42 4.14 -7.53
N THR A 77 5.88 4.54 -8.69
CA THR A 77 6.66 4.73 -9.92
C THR A 77 6.06 5.80 -10.82
N SER A 78 6.88 6.43 -11.65
CA SER A 78 6.44 7.26 -12.75
C SER A 78 5.86 6.45 -13.90
N GLY A 79 5.04 7.08 -14.74
CA GLY A 79 4.39 6.42 -15.88
C GLY A 79 5.39 5.88 -16.91
N GLY A 80 6.44 6.66 -17.21
CA GLY A 80 7.46 6.28 -18.18
C GLY A 80 8.27 5.07 -17.73
N ARG A 81 8.78 5.07 -16.51
CA ARG A 81 9.56 3.95 -15.96
C ARG A 81 8.67 2.76 -15.60
N GLY A 82 7.47 3.04 -15.09
CA GLY A 82 6.46 2.03 -14.79
C GLY A 82 6.16 1.16 -16.01
N LYS A 83 6.08 1.74 -17.21
CA LYS A 83 5.91 1.01 -18.49
C LYS A 83 6.98 -0.05 -18.73
N ASN A 84 8.21 0.15 -18.25
CA ASN A 84 9.30 -0.81 -18.40
C ASN A 84 9.32 -1.84 -17.25
N VAL A 85 9.06 -1.38 -16.02
CA VAL A 85 9.21 -2.21 -14.81
C VAL A 85 7.98 -3.08 -14.54
N VAL A 86 6.78 -2.50 -14.50
CA VAL A 86 5.55 -3.20 -14.06
C VAL A 86 5.24 -4.45 -14.88
N PRO A 87 5.36 -4.48 -16.22
CA PRO A 87 5.12 -5.71 -17.00
C PRO A 87 5.99 -6.89 -16.58
N GLN A 88 7.15 -6.61 -15.98
CA GLN A 88 8.10 -7.64 -15.56
C GLN A 88 7.83 -8.15 -14.15
N ILE A 89 7.06 -7.43 -13.31
CA ILE A 89 6.94 -7.76 -11.88
C ILE A 89 5.50 -7.83 -11.37
N HIS A 90 4.48 -7.44 -12.15
CA HIS A 90 3.10 -7.35 -11.67
C HIS A 90 2.57 -8.67 -11.09
N ASP A 91 2.99 -9.81 -11.64
CA ASP A 91 2.53 -11.12 -11.19
C ASP A 91 3.27 -11.65 -9.97
N LEU A 92 4.33 -10.98 -9.51
CA LEU A 92 5.09 -11.42 -8.33
C LEU A 92 4.19 -11.44 -7.09
N PRO A 93 4.09 -12.56 -6.34
CA PRO A 93 3.23 -12.65 -5.16
C PRO A 93 3.55 -11.60 -4.08
N GLN A 94 4.83 -11.24 -3.92
CA GLN A 94 5.26 -10.22 -2.97
C GLN A 94 4.87 -8.80 -3.36
N LEU A 95 4.59 -8.53 -4.63
CA LEU A 95 4.15 -7.21 -5.07
C LEU A 95 2.66 -7.10 -4.77
N TYR A 96 2.31 -6.19 -3.86
CA TYR A 96 0.96 -6.07 -3.30
C TYR A 96 0.15 -4.98 -4.00
N ALA A 97 0.76 -3.81 -4.19
CA ALA A 97 0.11 -2.65 -4.81
C ALA A 97 1.14 -1.78 -5.55
N ILE A 98 0.68 -1.16 -6.65
CA ILE A 98 1.47 -0.28 -7.50
C ILE A 98 0.70 1.04 -7.67
N TYR A 99 1.40 2.15 -7.49
CA TYR A 99 0.90 3.51 -7.66
C TYR A 99 1.72 4.21 -8.73
N VAL A 100 1.04 4.69 -9.76
CA VAL A 100 1.70 5.38 -10.88
C VAL A 100 1.50 6.88 -10.71
N TYR A 101 2.55 7.60 -10.34
CA TYR A 101 2.52 9.05 -10.19
C TYR A 101 3.13 9.73 -11.42
N CYS A 102 2.33 10.34 -12.28
CA CYS A 102 2.81 10.92 -13.53
C CYS A 102 1.94 12.04 -14.07
N GLN A 103 2.56 13.02 -14.74
CA GLN A 103 1.85 14.13 -15.38
C GLN A 103 0.87 13.69 -16.49
N ASP A 104 1.25 12.70 -17.30
CA ASP A 104 0.42 12.15 -18.36
C ASP A 104 -0.47 11.01 -17.85
N VAL A 105 -1.44 11.35 -16.98
CA VAL A 105 -2.37 10.38 -16.38
C VAL A 105 -3.16 9.65 -17.45
N VAL A 106 -3.74 10.38 -18.41
CA VAL A 106 -4.60 9.81 -19.46
C VAL A 106 -3.81 8.83 -20.35
N GLY A 107 -2.60 9.21 -20.79
CA GLY A 107 -1.78 8.35 -21.64
C GLY A 107 -1.23 7.12 -20.94
N HIS A 108 -1.07 7.13 -19.61
CA HIS A 108 -0.62 5.96 -18.85
C HIS A 108 -1.77 5.12 -18.30
N GLN A 109 -2.99 5.64 -18.17
CA GLN A 109 -4.14 4.89 -17.65
C GLN A 109 -4.47 3.66 -18.50
N GLN A 110 -4.43 3.77 -19.84
CA GLN A 110 -4.75 2.66 -20.74
C GLN A 110 -3.73 1.50 -20.63
N TRP A 111 -2.47 1.83 -20.35
CA TRP A 111 -1.45 0.82 -20.11
C TRP A 111 -1.60 0.21 -18.72
N ALA A 112 -1.77 1.05 -17.69
CA ALA A 112 -1.88 0.65 -16.31
C ALA A 112 -3.07 -0.28 -16.04
N SER A 113 -4.22 -0.04 -16.71
CA SER A 113 -5.44 -0.83 -16.55
C SER A 113 -5.30 -2.32 -16.90
N LYS A 114 -4.22 -2.71 -17.57
CA LYS A 114 -3.89 -4.10 -17.89
C LYS A 114 -3.36 -4.87 -16.68
N PHE A 115 -2.96 -4.18 -15.61
CA PHE A 115 -2.31 -4.77 -14.44
C PHE A 115 -3.19 -4.59 -13.21
N SER A 116 -3.73 -5.70 -12.70
CA SER A 116 -4.70 -5.71 -11.58
C SER A 116 -4.17 -5.14 -10.26
N LYS A 117 -2.84 -5.07 -10.10
CA LYS A 117 -2.18 -4.51 -8.92
C LYS A 117 -1.86 -3.02 -9.04
N VAL A 118 -2.05 -2.43 -10.22
CA VAL A 118 -2.00 -0.97 -10.35
C VAL A 118 -3.29 -0.40 -9.78
N ARG A 119 -3.17 0.26 -8.62
CA ARG A 119 -4.29 0.84 -7.89
C ARG A 119 -4.74 2.14 -8.51
N ILE A 120 -3.79 2.95 -8.93
CA ILE A 120 -4.07 4.30 -9.41
C ILE A 120 -2.99 4.81 -10.34
N VAL A 121 -3.41 5.65 -11.28
CA VAL A 121 -2.56 6.57 -12.04
C VAL A 121 -3.03 7.98 -11.69
N CYS A 122 -2.14 8.83 -11.18
CA CYS A 122 -2.49 10.18 -10.78
C CYS A 122 -1.28 11.13 -10.84
N ASN A 123 -1.52 12.43 -10.67
CA ASN A 123 -0.49 13.47 -10.52
C ASN A 123 -0.79 14.38 -9.33
N ASP A 124 -1.54 13.87 -8.34
CA ASP A 124 -2.03 14.62 -7.20
C ASP A 124 -1.87 13.78 -5.93
N ASP A 125 -1.09 14.29 -4.99
CA ASP A 125 -0.79 13.69 -3.70
C ASP A 125 -2.04 13.48 -2.84
N ARG A 126 -3.05 14.35 -3.03
CA ARG A 126 -4.36 14.23 -2.35
C ARG A 126 -5.15 13.02 -2.84
N VAL A 127 -4.66 12.37 -3.89
CA VAL A 127 -5.22 11.15 -4.45
C VAL A 127 -4.31 9.96 -4.13
N LEU A 128 -2.98 10.09 -4.31
CA LEU A 128 -2.03 9.01 -4.04
C LEU A 128 -1.99 8.63 -2.56
N HIS A 129 -1.74 9.58 -1.67
CA HIS A 129 -1.48 9.27 -0.26
C HIS A 129 -2.69 8.61 0.43
N PRO A 130 -3.95 9.06 0.22
CA PRO A 130 -5.08 8.38 0.82
C PRO A 130 -5.26 6.94 0.31
N GLN A 131 -4.97 6.66 -0.97
CA GLN A 131 -5.03 5.29 -1.51
C GLN A 131 -3.89 4.42 -0.94
N LEU A 132 -2.68 4.95 -0.85
CA LEU A 132 -1.56 4.26 -0.21
C LEU A 132 -1.87 3.92 1.25
N ALA A 133 -2.38 4.90 2.01
CA ALA A 133 -2.76 4.72 3.41
C ALA A 133 -3.85 3.65 3.57
N ALA A 134 -4.86 3.63 2.70
CA ALA A 134 -5.91 2.62 2.71
C ALA A 134 -5.37 1.20 2.43
N ASP A 135 -4.52 1.04 1.42
CA ASP A 135 -3.91 -0.24 1.07
C ASP A 135 -2.98 -0.75 2.19
N VAL A 136 -2.20 0.13 2.82
CA VAL A 136 -1.34 -0.20 3.97
C VAL A 136 -2.18 -0.57 5.20
N ALA A 137 -3.29 0.13 5.44
CA ALA A 137 -4.22 -0.22 6.49
C ALA A 137 -4.83 -1.61 6.26
N GLN A 138 -5.27 -1.91 5.04
CA GLN A 138 -5.76 -3.24 4.70
C GLN A 138 -4.69 -4.33 4.90
N ALA A 139 -3.44 -4.07 4.50
CA ALA A 139 -2.36 -5.02 4.73
C ALA A 139 -2.08 -5.26 6.23
N ASN A 140 -2.21 -4.22 7.06
CA ASN A 140 -2.16 -4.37 8.52
C ASN A 140 -3.36 -5.16 9.05
N ILE A 141 -4.56 -4.97 8.52
CA ILE A 141 -5.75 -5.77 8.91
C ILE A 141 -5.52 -7.24 8.60
N ASP A 142 -5.02 -7.56 7.40
CA ASP A 142 -4.71 -8.93 7.00
C ASP A 142 -3.67 -9.57 7.95
N TRP A 143 -2.65 -8.80 8.33
CA TRP A 143 -1.63 -9.25 9.28
C TRP A 143 -2.22 -9.44 10.68
N GLY A 144 -3.01 -8.50 11.16
CA GLY A 144 -3.70 -8.59 12.44
C GLY A 144 -4.62 -9.82 12.51
N ASN A 145 -5.37 -10.10 11.44
CA ASN A 145 -6.22 -11.29 11.36
C ASN A 145 -5.39 -12.59 11.43
N ALA A 146 -4.29 -12.67 10.69
CA ALA A 146 -3.42 -13.84 10.72
C ALA A 146 -2.82 -14.05 12.13
N LEU A 147 -2.38 -12.97 12.78
CA LEU A 147 -1.84 -13.00 14.14
C LEU A 147 -2.90 -13.41 15.17
N LEU A 148 -4.11 -12.87 15.06
CA LEU A 148 -5.22 -13.21 15.94
C LEU A 148 -5.60 -14.69 15.83
N ASN A 149 -5.68 -15.21 14.61
CA ASN A 149 -5.93 -16.63 14.35
C ASN A 149 -4.82 -17.54 14.91
N ALA A 150 -3.58 -17.04 14.98
CA ALA A 150 -2.45 -17.73 15.61
C ALA A 150 -2.37 -17.53 17.14
N GLY A 151 -3.37 -16.87 17.76
CA GLY A 151 -3.41 -16.59 19.20
C GLY A 151 -2.50 -15.45 19.67
N LYS A 152 -1.84 -14.73 18.75
CA LYS A 152 -0.90 -13.64 19.04
C LYS A 152 -1.64 -12.30 19.19
N ARG A 153 -2.43 -12.19 20.26
CA ARG A 153 -3.38 -11.07 20.45
C ARG A 153 -2.72 -9.69 20.54
N ASP A 154 -1.62 -9.54 21.27
CA ASP A 154 -0.93 -8.24 21.42
C ASP A 154 -0.33 -7.76 20.09
N GLU A 155 0.27 -8.68 19.33
CA GLU A 155 0.78 -8.39 17.99
C GLU A 155 -0.38 -8.00 17.06
N ALA A 156 -1.50 -8.73 17.12
CA ALA A 156 -2.69 -8.44 16.32
C ALA A 156 -3.28 -7.06 16.62
N LYS A 157 -3.43 -6.73 17.91
CA LYS A 157 -3.89 -5.41 18.39
C LYS A 157 -3.02 -4.28 17.85
N THR A 158 -1.71 -4.47 17.86
CA THR A 158 -0.76 -3.50 17.30
C THR A 158 -1.01 -3.25 15.81
N LYS A 159 -1.32 -4.30 15.02
CA LYS A 159 -1.62 -4.14 13.59
C LYS A 159 -2.97 -3.45 13.35
N PHE A 160 -4.01 -3.81 14.10
CA PHE A 160 -5.30 -3.13 13.97
C PHE A 160 -5.23 -1.66 14.37
N GLN A 161 -4.44 -1.31 15.39
CA GLN A 161 -4.20 0.08 15.74
C GLN A 161 -3.51 0.85 14.61
N LYS A 162 -2.44 0.29 14.01
CA LYS A 162 -1.78 0.91 12.84
C LYS A 162 -2.73 1.11 11.66
N ALA A 163 -3.62 0.14 11.40
CA ALA A 163 -4.62 0.27 10.35
C ALA A 163 -5.61 1.43 10.63
N LEU A 164 -6.07 1.54 11.88
CA LEU A 164 -6.96 2.62 12.31
C LEU A 164 -6.28 3.98 12.23
N ASP A 165 -5.02 4.08 12.67
CA ASP A 165 -4.24 5.32 12.64
C ASP A 165 -4.06 5.81 11.20
N ASN A 166 -3.65 4.93 10.26
CA ASN A 166 -3.49 5.29 8.86
C ASN A 166 -4.79 5.81 8.24
N LEU A 167 -5.91 5.17 8.54
CA LEU A 167 -7.21 5.54 7.98
C LEU A 167 -7.84 6.77 8.61
N THR A 168 -7.58 7.04 9.88
CA THR A 168 -8.15 8.22 10.55
C THR A 168 -7.33 9.49 10.27
N LYS A 169 -6.01 9.37 10.10
CA LYS A 169 -5.12 10.50 9.81
C LYS A 169 -5.12 10.89 8.33
N HIS A 170 -4.94 9.93 7.42
CA HIS A 170 -4.64 10.22 6.01
C HIS A 170 -5.82 10.01 5.07
N VAL A 171 -6.83 9.28 5.52
CA VAL A 171 -8.07 9.12 4.79
C VAL A 171 -9.13 9.92 5.54
N LYS A 172 -9.93 10.73 4.83
CA LYS A 172 -11.15 11.31 5.43
C LYS A 172 -12.21 10.21 5.52
N PHE A 173 -11.87 9.13 6.20
CA PHE A 173 -12.65 7.92 6.22
C PHE A 173 -13.77 8.08 7.23
N SER A 174 -14.93 8.51 6.75
CA SER A 174 -16.16 8.64 7.53
C SER A 174 -17.04 7.39 7.44
N ASP A 175 -16.50 6.25 7.01
CA ASP A 175 -17.24 5.00 6.99
C ASP A 175 -17.34 4.40 8.40
N GLN A 176 -18.48 4.68 9.04
CA GLN A 176 -18.80 4.19 10.37
C GLN A 176 -18.80 2.66 10.44
N ALA A 177 -19.16 1.95 9.36
CA ALA A 177 -19.19 0.49 9.36
C ALA A 177 -17.78 -0.09 9.54
N PHE A 178 -16.80 0.53 8.90
CA PHE A 178 -15.40 0.15 9.07
C PHE A 178 -14.86 0.51 10.45
N LEU A 179 -15.15 1.71 10.96
CA LEU A 179 -14.72 2.09 12.32
C LEU A 179 -15.27 1.09 13.35
N ASN A 180 -16.53 0.72 13.21
CA ASN A 180 -17.15 -0.31 14.04
C ASN A 180 -16.48 -1.68 13.86
N GLN A 181 -16.11 -2.04 12.63
CA GLN A 181 -15.37 -3.28 12.34
C GLN A 181 -14.00 -3.28 13.03
N MET A 182 -13.26 -2.17 13.01
CA MET A 182 -11.95 -2.06 13.67
C MET A 182 -12.08 -2.12 15.18
N GLN A 183 -13.07 -1.43 15.75
CA GLN A 183 -13.36 -1.52 17.19
C GLN A 183 -13.68 -2.96 17.61
N LYS A 184 -14.49 -3.68 16.80
CA LYS A 184 -14.77 -5.11 17.04
C LYS A 184 -13.49 -5.94 17.05
N LYS A 185 -12.62 -5.77 16.04
CA LYS A 185 -11.33 -6.49 15.97
C LYS A 185 -10.41 -6.18 17.15
N LEU A 186 -10.35 -4.91 17.57
CA LEU A 186 -9.59 -4.51 18.76
C LEU A 186 -10.14 -5.13 20.04
N ALA A 187 -11.46 -5.28 20.15
CA ALA A 187 -12.10 -5.95 21.28
C ALA A 187 -11.82 -7.47 21.30
N GLU A 188 -11.74 -8.12 20.14
CA GLU A 188 -11.38 -9.54 20.00
C GLU A 188 -9.94 -9.85 20.43
N CYS A 189 -9.08 -8.84 20.53
CA CYS A 189 -7.71 -8.99 21.04
C CYS A 189 -7.60 -8.94 22.57
N ASN A 190 -8.67 -8.65 23.31
CA ASN A 190 -8.64 -8.59 24.78
C ASN A 190 -8.90 -9.97 25.44
#